data_AF-A0A1H3SLF8-F1
#
_entry.id   AF-A0A1H3SLF8-F1
#
_cell.length_a   1.000
_cell.length_b   1.000
_cell.length_c   1.000
_cell.angle_alpha   90.00
_cell.angle_beta   90.00
_cell.angle_gamma   90.00
#
_symmetry.space_group_name_H-M   'P 1'
#
loop_
_entity.id
_entity.type
_entity.pdbx_description
1 polymer ?
#
loop_
_entity_poly.entity_id
_entity_poly.type
_entity_poly.pdbx_seq_one_letter_code
_entity_poly.pdbx_strand_id
1 'polypeptide(L)'
;MKTFNIDRSLSNKGNPYDNAVSEAVNKIMKTEFIYQNKFRTLEELKLGLAEYVYWYNNLRIHGSLDYLTPVEYRELSNLKKVG
;
A
#
# COMPACT_ATOMS: atom_id res chain seq x y z
N MET A 1 -12.87 -4.59 22.53
CA MET A 1 -11.98 -4.03 21.49
C MET A 1 -12.13 -2.51 21.48
N LYS A 2 -11.40 -1.81 22.34
CA LYS A 2 -11.37 -0.34 22.44
C LYS A 2 -9.92 0.14 22.72
N THR A 3 -8.93 -0.58 22.20
CA THR A 3 -7.52 -0.28 22.50
C THR A 3 -6.92 0.71 21.50
N PHE A 4 -7.53 0.88 20.31
CA PHE A 4 -7.02 1.76 19.25
C PHE A 4 -8.07 2.64 18.57
N ASN A 5 -9.32 2.67 19.06
CA ASN A 5 -10.43 3.40 18.42
C ASN A 5 -10.62 3.08 16.91
N ILE A 6 -10.29 1.83 16.53
CA ILE A 6 -10.44 1.32 15.17
C ILE A 6 -11.83 0.71 15.07
N ASP A 7 -12.72 1.34 14.31
CA ASP A 7 -13.98 0.74 13.90
C ASP A 7 -13.71 -0.32 12.83
N ARG A 8 -14.21 -1.53 13.06
CA ARG A 8 -14.13 -2.62 12.08
C ARG A 8 -15.14 -2.37 10.97
N SER A 9 -14.72 -1.73 9.88
CA SER A 9 -15.48 -1.72 8.63
C SER A 9 -15.28 -3.06 7.92
N LEU A 10 -16.14 -4.03 8.21
CA LEU A 10 -16.28 -5.20 7.32
C LEU A 10 -17.02 -4.72 6.08
N SER A 11 -16.45 -4.95 4.89
CA SER A 11 -17.18 -4.69 3.65
C SER A 11 -18.47 -5.53 3.66
N ASN A 12 -19.61 -4.89 3.44
CA ASN A 12 -20.88 -5.61 3.30
C ASN A 12 -20.76 -6.60 2.13
N LYS A 13 -21.38 -7.78 2.27
CA LYS A 13 -21.38 -8.81 1.22
C LYS A 13 -21.84 -8.20 -0.11
N GLY A 14 -20.91 -8.03 -1.06
CA GLY A 14 -21.20 -7.53 -2.41
C GLY A 14 -20.70 -6.12 -2.76
N ASN A 15 -19.78 -5.51 -2.01
CA ASN A 15 -19.17 -4.24 -2.42
C ASN A 15 -17.74 -4.42 -2.99
N PRO A 16 -17.58 -4.74 -4.28
CA PRO A 16 -16.26 -5.02 -4.89
C PRO A 16 -15.32 -3.81 -4.87
N TYR A 17 -15.84 -2.59 -4.70
CA TYR A 17 -15.05 -1.36 -4.69
C TYR A 17 -14.11 -1.26 -3.47
N ASP A 18 -14.53 -1.76 -2.31
CA ASP A 18 -13.71 -1.74 -1.09
C ASP A 18 -12.50 -2.67 -1.24
N ASN A 19 -12.68 -3.81 -1.93
CA ASN A 19 -11.60 -4.77 -2.16
C ASN A 19 -10.78 -4.45 -3.41
N ALA A 20 -11.33 -3.73 -4.39
CA ALA A 20 -10.68 -3.43 -5.66
C ALA A 20 -9.34 -2.71 -5.49
N VAL A 21 -9.25 -1.78 -4.52
CA VAL A 21 -7.99 -1.07 -4.22
C VAL A 21 -6.94 -2.05 -3.68
N SER A 22 -7.33 -2.93 -2.76
CA SER A 22 -6.46 -3.97 -2.21
C SER A 22 -6.02 -4.96 -3.28
N GLU A 23 -6.95 -5.41 -4.14
CA GLU A 23 -6.67 -6.30 -5.26
C GLU A 23 -5.70 -5.68 -6.27
N ALA A 24 -5.86 -4.40 -6.60
CA ALA A 24 -4.95 -3.68 -7.48
C ALA A 24 -3.54 -3.61 -6.90
N VAL A 25 -3.41 -3.25 -5.61
CA VAL A 25 -2.11 -3.23 -4.93
C VAL A 25 -1.47 -4.63 -4.89
N ASN A 26 -2.25 -5.66 -4.57
CA ASN A 26 -1.78 -7.05 -4.54
C ASN A 26 -1.31 -7.52 -5.92
N LYS A 27 -2.03 -7.15 -6.99
CA LYS A 27 -1.63 -7.48 -8.37
C LYS A 27 -0.31 -6.81 -8.72
N ILE A 28 -0.15 -5.52 -8.42
CA ILE A 28 1.09 -4.76 -8.67
C ILE A 28 2.27 -5.40 -7.92
N MET A 29 2.11 -5.66 -6.62
CA MET A 29 3.14 -6.32 -5.80
C MET A 29 3.54 -7.68 -6.39
N LYS A 30 2.57 -8.50 -6.79
CA LYS A 30 2.87 -9.81 -7.38
C LYS A 30 3.67 -9.68 -8.67
N THR A 31 3.26 -8.78 -9.57
CA THR A 31 3.89 -8.59 -10.87
C THR A 31 5.28 -7.97 -10.77
N GLU A 32 5.46 -6.92 -9.96
CA GLU A 32 6.69 -6.15 -9.87
C GLU A 32 7.72 -6.77 -8.91
N PHE A 33 7.26 -7.42 -7.83
CA PHE A 33 8.14 -7.95 -6.79
C PHE A 33 8.15 -9.47 -6.77
N ILE A 34 7.00 -10.13 -6.53
CA ILE A 34 6.99 -11.58 -6.27
C ILE A 34 7.43 -12.39 -7.49
N TYR A 35 6.95 -12.08 -8.70
CA TYR A 35 7.28 -12.84 -9.91
C TYR A 35 8.66 -12.50 -10.47
N GLN A 36 9.24 -11.36 -10.11
CA GLN A 36 10.58 -10.96 -10.55
C GLN A 36 11.69 -11.53 -9.66
N ASN A 37 11.35 -12.08 -8.50
CA ASN A 37 12.32 -12.53 -7.51
C ASN A 37 12.16 -14.02 -7.20
N LYS A 38 13.27 -14.66 -6.80
CA LYS A 38 13.28 -16.02 -6.26
C LYS A 38 13.87 -15.97 -4.86
N PHE A 39 13.07 -16.32 -3.87
CA PHE A 39 13.48 -16.35 -2.47
C PHE A 39 13.81 -17.79 -2.08
N ARG A 40 14.94 -17.99 -1.41
CA ARG A 40 15.36 -19.30 -0.89
C ARG A 40 14.88 -19.50 0.55
N THR A 41 14.72 -18.41 1.30
CA THR A 41 14.25 -18.44 2.68
C THR A 41 13.11 -17.45 2.91
N LEU A 42 12.35 -17.68 3.99
CA LEU A 42 11.32 -16.74 4.42
C LEU A 42 11.91 -15.40 4.88
N GLU A 43 13.13 -15.41 5.44
CA GLU A 43 13.81 -14.19 5.87
C GLU A 43 14.20 -13.31 4.69
N GLU A 44 14.71 -13.89 3.60
CA GLU A 44 14.98 -13.16 2.36
C GLU A 44 13.69 -12.52 1.80
N LEU A 45 12.58 -13.27 1.80
CA LEU A 45 11.28 -12.73 1.37
C LEU A 45 10.85 -11.55 2.25
N LYS A 46 10.98 -11.68 3.58
CA LYS A 46 10.59 -10.62 4.52
C LYS A 46 11.43 -9.35 4.34
N LEU A 47 12.74 -9.50 4.16
CA LEU A 47 13.63 -8.37 3.94
C LEU A 47 13.30 -7.68 2.61
N GLY A 48 13.25 -8.43 1.52
CA GLY A 48 12.91 -7.87 0.21
C GLY A 48 11.52 -7.24 0.18
N LEU A 49 10.56 -7.80 0.92
CA LEU A 49 9.23 -7.21 1.05
C LEU A 49 9.28 -5.88 1.80
N ALA A 50 10.05 -5.77 2.88
CA ALA A 50 10.22 -4.52 3.61
C ALA A 50 10.86 -3.44 2.73
N GLU A 51 11.88 -3.80 1.95
CA GLU A 51 12.52 -2.92 0.97
C GLU A 51 11.54 -2.48 -0.14
N TYR A 52 10.76 -3.42 -0.69
CA TYR A 52 9.74 -3.12 -1.70
C TYR A 52 8.67 -2.16 -1.15
N VAL A 53 8.17 -2.40 0.06
CA VAL A 53 7.18 -1.52 0.72
C VAL A 53 7.76 -0.13 0.98
N TYR A 54 9.02 -0.05 1.40
CA TYR A 54 9.69 1.24 1.60
C TYR A 54 9.80 2.00 0.27
N TRP A 55 10.31 1.35 -0.77
CA TRP A 55 10.42 1.94 -2.11
C TRP A 55 9.06 2.39 -2.65
N TYR A 56 8.03 1.55 -2.55
CA TYR A 56 6.70 1.86 -3.07
C TYR A 56 6.10 3.11 -2.41
N ASN A 57 6.29 3.27 -1.10
CA ASN A 57 5.68 4.39 -0.37
C ASN A 57 6.51 5.68 -0.39
N ASN A 58 7.84 5.58 -0.43
CA ASN A 58 8.74 6.72 -0.22
C ASN A 58 9.51 7.13 -1.47
N LEU A 59 9.57 6.30 -2.51
CA LEU A 59 10.40 6.54 -3.69
C LEU A 59 9.63 6.42 -5.02
N ARG A 60 8.55 5.61 -5.06
CA ARG A 60 7.76 5.41 -6.27
C ARG A 60 6.87 6.62 -6.55
N ILE A 61 7.23 7.34 -7.61
CA ILE A 61 6.44 8.45 -8.13
C ILE A 61 5.19 7.92 -8.83
N HIS A 62 4.03 8.50 -8.54
CA HIS A 62 2.77 8.12 -9.17
C HIS A 62 2.20 9.26 -10.01
N GLY A 63 2.05 9.05 -11.32
CA GLY A 63 1.52 10.09 -12.22
C GLY A 63 0.10 10.55 -11.86
N SER A 64 -0.72 9.68 -11.29
CA SER A 64 -2.06 10.06 -10.78
C SER A 64 -2.04 10.78 -9.42
N LEU A 65 -0.86 10.94 -8.80
CA LEU A 65 -0.67 11.69 -7.55
C LEU A 65 0.17 12.95 -7.81
N ASP A 66 0.01 13.59 -8.97
CA ASP A 66 0.80 14.76 -9.38
C ASP A 66 2.31 14.54 -9.32
N TYR A 67 2.75 13.32 -9.67
CA TYR A 67 4.16 12.91 -9.61
C TYR A 67 4.76 12.92 -8.19
N LEU A 68 3.92 12.76 -7.17
CA LEU A 68 4.35 12.57 -5.79
C LEU A 68 4.43 11.10 -5.42
N THR A 69 5.21 10.82 -4.39
CA THR A 69 5.18 9.53 -3.70
C THR A 69 3.92 9.41 -2.83
N PRO A 70 3.47 8.19 -2.50
CA PRO A 70 2.32 8.00 -1.61
C PRO A 70 2.45 8.72 -0.25
N VAL A 71 3.66 8.79 0.31
CA VAL A 71 3.91 9.51 1.57
C VAL A 71 3.79 11.01 1.36
N GLU A 72 4.43 11.58 0.34
CA GLU A 72 4.33 13.02 0.05
C GLU A 72 2.88 13.45 -0.22
N TYR A 73 2.15 12.66 -1.01
CA TYR A 73 0.74 12.91 -1.27
C TYR A 73 -0.09 12.91 0.03
N ARG A 74 0.18 11.97 0.94
CA ARG A 74 -0.48 11.91 2.24
C ARG A 74 -0.17 13.15 3.08
N GLU A 75 1.09 13.55 3.17
CA GLU A 75 1.49 14.73 3.94
C GLU A 75 0.81 16.00 3.40
N LEU A 76 0.79 16.20 2.08
CA LEU A 76 0.06 17.31 1.46
C LEU A 76 -1.46 17.22 1.71
N SER A 77 -2.04 16.03 1.65
CA SER A 77 -3.47 15.83 1.92
C SER A 77 -3.85 16.14 3.37
N ASN A 78 -2.94 15.86 4.32
CA ASN A 78 -3.12 16.15 5.73
C ASN A 78 -3.01 17.66 6.00
N LEU A 79 -2.05 18.34 5.37
CA LEU A 79 -1.91 19.80 5.46
C LEU A 79 -3.16 20.54 4.94
N LYS A 80 -3.79 20.03 3.87
CA LYS A 80 -5.05 20.60 3.33
C LYS A 80 -6.28 20.39 4.22
N LYS A 81 -6.25 19.44 5.16
CA LYS A 81 -7.37 19.18 6.08
C LYS A 81 -7.34 20.02 7.36
N VAL A 82 -6.22 20.69 7.63
CA VAL A 82 -6.00 21.52 8.83
C VAL A 82 -6.21 23.01 8.55
N GLY A 83 -6.44 23.39 7.28
CA GLY A 83 -6.75 24.75 6.85
C GLY A 83 -8.24 25.00 6.65
#